data_AF-A0A7K2TS77-F1
#
_entry.id   AF-A0A7K2TS77-F1
#
_cell.length_a   1.000
_cell.length_b   1.000
_cell.length_c   1.000
_cell.angle_alpha   90.00
_cell.angle_beta   90.00
_cell.angle_gamma   90.00
#
_symmetry.space_group_name_H-M   'P 1'
#
loop_
_entity.id
_entity.type
_entity.pdbx_description
1 polymer ?
#
loop_
_entity_poly.entity_id
_entity_poly.type
_entity_poly.pdbx_seq_one_letter_code
_entity_poly.pdbx_strand_id
1 'polypeptide(L)'
;MSGKRGNGEGSIYPYKNGFAAYVWVTKPDGKRARKYAYGKTREEVHDKWLALHSEAKKGPVATRHRTLDAFLAYWLDSIVKPNLAPLSYVSYEGYVRLYIAPHLGSKRLDKLTVRDVREWLTKLGSVCQCCAQGKDEKRAAARRKCCAVGDCCESYPSRRVIQASRDALRAALTHAVTEEEIGKNVASLVKVPKPRRRRIKPWSVAEAGQFLADAAARDDHLFAAWVLVLTLGLRRGEVLGLTWKSIDFEAGELYVDHQIQRAGRQILHRETKTEDSDDFLPLPTLCLKALRMRRAQQIGDRKAAGELWQDVHGLVFTTKYGTPIEPGNLTRMFALRARRAGLRGIPLRNTRHTCSSLLVALKVHPKIAQRILRHSQIAMTMEVYAEASEEEVRDAIGKLSDAMGGTG
;
A
#
# COMPACT_ATOMS: atom_id res chain seq x y z
N MET A 1 -53.52 6.36 -44.04
CA MET A 1 -53.52 6.31 -42.55
C MET A 1 -52.10 6.06 -42.07
N SER A 2 -51.35 7.10 -41.68
CA SER A 2 -50.03 6.95 -41.07
C SER A 2 -50.23 6.61 -39.60
N GLY A 3 -50.17 5.31 -39.26
CA GLY A 3 -50.22 4.85 -37.87
C GLY A 3 -49.18 5.56 -37.02
N LYS A 4 -49.65 6.23 -35.95
CA LYS A 4 -48.80 6.92 -34.99
C LYS A 4 -47.98 5.85 -34.26
N ARG A 5 -46.68 5.78 -34.54
CA ARG A 5 -45.76 4.80 -33.97
C ARG A 5 -45.75 4.85 -32.44
N GLY A 6 -45.58 3.70 -31.80
CA GLY A 6 -45.63 3.56 -30.34
C GLY A 6 -44.52 4.35 -29.64
N ASN A 7 -44.81 4.85 -28.43
CA ASN A 7 -43.81 5.51 -27.58
C ASN A 7 -42.67 4.53 -27.23
N GLY A 8 -41.54 4.64 -27.93
CA GLY A 8 -40.37 3.75 -27.75
C GLY A 8 -39.80 3.20 -29.06
N GLU A 9 -40.56 3.26 -30.15
CA GLU A 9 -40.12 2.92 -31.50
C GLU A 9 -39.33 4.10 -32.10
N GLY A 10 -38.08 4.27 -31.67
CA GLY A 10 -37.21 5.34 -32.18
C GLY A 10 -37.14 5.32 -33.70
N SER A 11 -37.63 6.38 -34.35
CA SER A 11 -37.45 6.57 -35.79
C SER A 11 -36.03 7.05 -36.05
N ILE A 12 -35.33 6.39 -36.98
CA ILE A 12 -34.14 6.98 -37.60
C ILE A 12 -34.66 8.02 -38.59
N TYR A 13 -34.29 9.28 -38.42
CA TYR A 13 -34.74 10.40 -39.25
C TYR A 13 -33.54 11.17 -39.82
N PRO A 14 -33.69 11.81 -41.00
CA PRO A 14 -32.66 12.69 -41.54
C PRO A 14 -32.37 13.86 -40.59
N TYR A 15 -31.09 14.14 -40.34
CA TYR A 15 -30.64 15.22 -39.47
C TYR A 15 -29.36 15.85 -40.00
N LYS A 16 -29.45 17.11 -40.45
CA LYS A 16 -28.36 17.82 -41.15
C LYS A 16 -27.83 16.98 -42.32
N ASN A 17 -26.51 16.79 -42.41
CA ASN A 17 -25.83 16.05 -43.48
C ASN A 17 -25.78 14.52 -43.21
N GLY A 18 -26.77 13.97 -42.52
CA GLY A 18 -26.78 12.56 -42.10
C GLY A 18 -28.10 12.14 -41.46
N PHE A 19 -28.04 11.22 -40.51
CA PHE A 19 -29.19 10.67 -39.81
C PHE A 19 -29.04 10.81 -38.29
N ALA A 20 -30.17 10.83 -37.60
CA ALA A 20 -30.24 10.78 -36.15
C ALA A 20 -31.33 9.82 -35.67
N ALA A 21 -31.12 9.24 -34.49
CA ALA A 21 -32.13 8.48 -33.76
C ALA A 21 -32.01 8.81 -32.28
N TYR A 22 -33.06 8.56 -31.49
CA TYR A 22 -33.00 8.72 -30.04
C TYR A 22 -33.55 7.50 -29.31
N VAL A 23 -33.03 7.30 -28.10
CA VAL A 23 -33.53 6.34 -27.12
C VAL A 23 -33.86 7.10 -25.85
N TRP A 24 -34.99 6.77 -25.23
CA TRP A 24 -35.29 7.21 -23.87
C TRP A 24 -34.44 6.42 -22.89
N VAL A 25 -33.60 7.10 -22.14
CA VAL A 25 -32.78 6.53 -21.07
C VAL A 25 -33.25 7.06 -19.72
N THR A 26 -33.19 6.23 -18.70
CA THR A 26 -33.27 6.67 -17.31
C THR A 26 -31.87 7.10 -16.90
N LYS A 27 -31.72 8.32 -16.38
CA LYS A 27 -30.45 8.79 -15.83
C LYS A 27 -30.24 8.23 -14.41
N PRO A 28 -29.00 8.28 -13.87
CA PRO A 28 -28.74 7.94 -12.47
C PRO A 28 -29.56 8.77 -11.46
N ASP A 29 -30.00 9.98 -11.83
CA ASP A 29 -30.89 10.82 -11.01
C ASP A 29 -32.37 10.40 -11.06
N GLY A 30 -32.69 9.26 -11.69
CA GLY A 30 -34.05 8.74 -11.88
C GLY A 30 -34.86 9.44 -12.97
N LYS A 31 -34.37 10.53 -13.57
CA LYS A 31 -35.11 11.28 -14.59
C LYS A 31 -34.96 10.65 -15.96
N ARG A 32 -36.05 10.64 -16.74
CA ARG A 32 -36.01 10.22 -18.14
C ARG A 32 -35.41 11.31 -19.01
N ALA A 33 -34.49 10.95 -19.89
CA ALA A 33 -33.95 11.85 -20.91
C ALA A 33 -33.77 11.14 -22.25
N ARG A 34 -33.69 11.94 -23.31
CA ARG A 34 -33.39 11.44 -24.67
C ARG A 34 -31.88 11.45 -24.87
N LYS A 35 -31.32 10.30 -25.22
CA LYS A 35 -29.94 10.17 -25.70
C LYS A 35 -29.98 9.94 -27.21
N TYR A 36 -29.25 10.77 -27.95
CA TYR A 36 -29.26 10.76 -29.42
C TYR A 36 -28.05 9.98 -29.98
N ALA A 37 -28.28 9.24 -31.05
CA ALA A 37 -27.27 8.67 -31.92
C ALA A 37 -27.26 9.46 -33.24
N TYR A 38 -26.07 9.81 -33.73
CA TYR A 38 -25.87 10.51 -35.00
C TYR A 38 -24.88 9.74 -35.87
N GLY A 39 -25.02 9.85 -37.19
CA GLY A 39 -24.16 9.18 -38.17
C GLY A 39 -24.40 9.70 -39.58
N LYS A 40 -23.51 9.33 -40.52
CA LYS A 40 -23.63 9.73 -41.93
C LYS A 40 -24.60 8.82 -42.69
N THR A 41 -24.64 7.53 -42.36
CA THR A 41 -25.52 6.54 -43.00
C THR A 41 -26.63 6.09 -42.06
N ARG A 42 -27.72 5.58 -42.63
CA ARG A 42 -28.85 5.06 -41.87
C ARG A 42 -28.48 3.81 -41.06
N GLU A 43 -27.65 2.92 -41.62
CA GLU A 43 -27.15 1.72 -40.95
C GLU A 43 -26.28 2.07 -39.74
N GLU A 44 -25.34 3.01 -39.88
CA GLU A 44 -24.48 3.46 -38.78
C GLU A 44 -25.32 3.98 -37.60
N VAL A 45 -26.41 4.70 -37.89
CA VAL A 45 -27.32 5.20 -36.86
C VAL A 45 -28.19 4.09 -36.28
N HIS A 46 -28.57 3.09 -37.08
CA HIS A 46 -29.31 1.93 -36.60
C HIS A 46 -28.51 1.11 -35.59
N ASP A 47 -27.25 0.81 -35.90
CA ASP A 47 -26.36 0.06 -34.99
C ASP A 47 -26.12 0.82 -33.69
N LYS A 48 -25.87 2.14 -33.79
CA LYS A 48 -25.73 3.01 -32.61
C LYS A 48 -27.03 3.07 -31.80
N TRP A 49 -28.18 3.07 -32.46
CA TRP A 49 -29.49 3.07 -31.81
C TRP A 49 -29.75 1.75 -31.08
N LEU A 50 -29.46 0.60 -31.70
CA LEU A 50 -29.56 -0.72 -31.07
C LEU A 50 -28.64 -0.83 -29.85
N ALA A 51 -27.39 -0.35 -29.96
CA ALA A 51 -26.45 -0.33 -28.86
C ALA A 51 -26.95 0.53 -27.68
N LEU A 52 -27.44 1.74 -27.96
CA LEU A 52 -28.03 2.62 -26.94
C LEU A 52 -29.30 2.02 -26.32
N HIS A 53 -30.12 1.32 -27.11
CA HIS A 53 -31.33 0.67 -26.63
C HIS A 53 -31.01 -0.52 -25.73
N SER A 54 -29.98 -1.31 -26.07
CA SER A 54 -29.46 -2.38 -25.20
C SER A 54 -28.86 -1.81 -23.91
N GLU A 55 -28.12 -0.69 -23.99
CA GLU A 55 -27.56 0.00 -22.82
C GLU A 55 -28.67 0.50 -21.89
N ALA A 56 -29.70 1.13 -22.44
CA ALA A 56 -30.87 1.61 -21.69
C ALA A 56 -31.66 0.50 -20.99
N LYS A 57 -31.67 -0.72 -21.56
CA LYS A 57 -32.31 -1.90 -20.94
C LYS A 57 -31.49 -2.47 -19.78
N LYS A 58 -30.17 -2.28 -19.78
CA LYS A 58 -29.27 -2.84 -18.75
C LYS A 58 -29.28 -2.03 -17.46
N GLY A 59 -29.66 -0.76 -17.51
CA GLY A 59 -29.73 0.10 -16.35
C GLY A 59 -29.67 1.58 -16.71
N PRO A 60 -29.47 2.44 -15.70
CA PRO A 60 -29.36 3.88 -15.92
C PRO A 60 -28.16 4.25 -16.80
N VAL A 61 -28.35 5.24 -17.66
CA VAL A 61 -27.33 5.69 -18.62
C VAL A 61 -27.03 7.16 -18.38
N ALA A 62 -25.82 7.45 -17.91
CA ALA A 62 -25.33 8.81 -17.81
C ALA A 62 -25.32 9.50 -19.20
N THR A 63 -25.79 10.74 -19.23
CA THR A 63 -25.91 11.57 -20.45
C THR A 63 -24.79 12.61 -20.55
N ARG A 64 -24.15 12.93 -19.42
CA ARG A 64 -22.99 13.80 -19.31
C ARG A 64 -21.94 13.06 -18.49
N HIS A 65 -20.70 13.11 -18.94
CA HIS A 65 -19.58 12.49 -18.24
C HIS A 65 -18.53 13.56 -18.00
N ARG A 66 -18.02 13.60 -16.77
CA ARG A 66 -16.90 14.46 -16.39
C ARG A 66 -15.58 13.91 -16.96
N THR A 67 -14.53 14.72 -16.90
CA THR A 67 -13.17 14.25 -17.19
C THR A 67 -12.72 13.28 -16.09
N LEU A 68 -11.74 12.43 -16.42
CA LEU A 68 -11.15 11.52 -15.46
C LEU A 68 -10.55 12.30 -14.29
N ASP A 69 -9.94 13.46 -14.53
CA ASP A 69 -9.35 14.29 -13.48
C ASP A 69 -10.41 14.80 -12.48
N ALA A 70 -11.53 15.33 -13.00
CA ALA A 70 -12.65 15.78 -12.16
C ALA A 70 -13.26 14.62 -11.35
N PHE A 71 -13.32 13.42 -11.93
CA PHE A 71 -13.77 12.24 -11.22
C PHE A 71 -12.77 11.78 -10.16
N LEU A 72 -11.47 11.76 -10.46
CA LEU A 72 -10.44 11.37 -9.49
C LEU A 72 -10.37 12.34 -8.31
N ALA A 73 -10.57 13.64 -8.55
CA ALA A 73 -10.68 14.63 -7.47
C ALA A 73 -11.87 14.33 -6.55
N TYR A 74 -13.06 14.11 -7.12
CA TYR A 74 -14.25 13.69 -6.39
C TYR A 74 -14.02 12.36 -5.64
N TRP A 75 -13.47 11.35 -6.30
CA TRP A 75 -13.20 10.04 -5.70
C TRP A 75 -12.22 10.13 -4.53
N LEU A 76 -11.17 10.94 -4.65
CA LEU A 76 -10.23 11.14 -3.55
C LEU A 76 -10.89 11.83 -2.34
N ASP A 77 -11.69 12.87 -2.56
CA ASP A 77 -12.27 13.67 -1.48
C ASP A 77 -13.52 13.05 -0.86
N SER A 78 -14.46 12.56 -1.67
CA SER A 78 -15.78 12.09 -1.22
C SER A 78 -15.82 10.58 -0.91
N ILE A 79 -14.88 9.79 -1.43
CA ILE A 79 -14.91 8.33 -1.27
C ILE A 79 -13.70 7.85 -0.48
N VAL A 80 -12.48 8.19 -0.90
CA VAL A 80 -11.25 7.66 -0.30
C VAL A 80 -10.99 8.28 1.06
N LYS A 81 -11.00 9.62 1.16
CA LYS A 81 -10.67 10.35 2.37
C LYS A 81 -11.58 10.05 3.57
N PRO A 82 -12.93 9.99 3.44
CA PRO A 82 -13.80 9.69 4.58
C PRO A 82 -13.79 8.21 4.99
N ASN A 83 -13.62 7.29 4.03
CA ASN A 83 -13.85 5.86 4.29
C ASN A 83 -12.56 5.05 4.51
N LEU A 84 -11.40 5.55 4.07
CA LEU A 84 -10.12 4.83 4.16
C LEU A 84 -9.13 5.51 5.11
N ALA A 85 -8.18 4.71 5.61
CA ALA A 85 -7.13 5.21 6.47
C ALA A 85 -6.30 6.33 5.79
N PRO A 86 -5.79 7.32 6.56
CA PRO A 86 -5.04 8.45 6.01
C PRO A 86 -3.87 8.06 5.09
N LEU A 87 -3.14 6.99 5.43
CA LEU A 87 -2.04 6.50 4.60
C LEU A 87 -2.51 5.94 3.24
N SER A 88 -3.71 5.34 3.20
CA SER A 88 -4.33 4.90 1.95
C SER A 88 -4.66 6.08 1.05
N TYR A 89 -5.22 7.16 1.63
CA TYR A 89 -5.47 8.41 0.91
C TYR A 89 -4.17 8.99 0.33
N VAL A 90 -3.12 9.14 1.15
CA VAL A 90 -1.81 9.66 0.69
C VAL A 90 -1.23 8.83 -0.45
N SER A 91 -1.43 7.50 -0.41
CA SER A 91 -0.98 6.61 -1.47
C SER A 91 -1.77 6.84 -2.76
N TYR A 92 -3.11 6.84 -2.69
CA TYR A 92 -3.97 7.07 -3.85
C TYR A 92 -3.78 8.45 -4.46
N GLU A 93 -3.75 9.51 -3.63
CA GLU A 93 -3.45 10.88 -4.04
C GLU A 93 -2.13 10.94 -4.80
N GLY A 94 -1.08 10.32 -4.26
CA GLY A 94 0.23 10.27 -4.89
C GLY A 94 0.18 9.58 -6.25
N TYR A 95 -0.55 8.46 -6.39
CA TYR A 95 -0.68 7.78 -7.68
C TYR A 95 -1.47 8.60 -8.69
N VAL A 96 -2.57 9.22 -8.26
CA VAL A 96 -3.42 10.08 -9.09
C VAL A 96 -2.62 11.27 -9.60
N ARG A 97 -2.06 12.08 -8.69
CA ARG A 97 -1.37 13.32 -9.05
C ARG A 97 -0.10 13.10 -9.86
N LEU A 98 0.68 12.08 -9.53
CA LEU A 98 2.00 11.88 -10.15
C LEU A 98 1.98 11.04 -11.42
N TYR A 99 1.06 10.07 -11.54
CA TYR A 99 1.14 9.07 -12.60
C TYR A 99 -0.12 9.01 -13.48
N ILE A 100 -1.32 9.18 -12.91
CA ILE A 100 -2.59 9.01 -13.65
C ILE A 100 -3.03 10.31 -14.32
N ALA A 101 -3.31 11.34 -13.52
CA ALA A 101 -3.88 12.62 -13.99
C ALA A 101 -3.04 13.29 -15.09
N PRO A 102 -1.69 13.33 -15.02
CA PRO A 102 -0.88 13.95 -16.08
C PRO A 102 -1.01 13.29 -17.46
N HIS A 103 -1.47 12.04 -17.53
CA HIS A 103 -1.53 11.27 -18.78
C HIS A 103 -2.95 11.01 -19.26
N LEU A 104 -3.88 10.75 -18.34
CA LEU A 104 -5.24 10.34 -18.64
C LEU A 104 -6.29 11.36 -18.16
N GLY A 105 -5.91 12.33 -17.32
CA GLY A 105 -6.85 13.20 -16.62
C GLY A 105 -7.79 13.99 -17.53
N SER A 106 -7.30 14.48 -18.67
CA SER A 106 -8.10 15.26 -19.63
C SER A 106 -9.11 14.42 -20.41
N LYS A 107 -8.97 13.09 -20.46
CA LYS A 107 -9.93 12.22 -21.15
C LYS A 107 -11.23 12.16 -20.36
N ARG A 108 -12.35 12.17 -21.07
CA ARG A 108 -13.68 11.88 -20.49
C ARG A 108 -13.79 10.42 -20.07
N LEU A 109 -14.50 10.17 -18.96
CA LEU A 109 -14.69 8.82 -18.44
C LEU A 109 -15.26 7.84 -19.48
N ASP A 110 -16.29 8.26 -20.24
CA ASP A 110 -16.94 7.43 -21.27
C ASP A 110 -16.08 7.19 -22.52
N LYS A 111 -15.01 7.97 -22.68
CA LYS A 111 -14.07 7.88 -23.82
C LYS A 111 -12.77 7.19 -23.46
N LEU A 112 -12.58 6.82 -22.19
CA LEU A 112 -11.40 6.08 -21.77
C LEU A 112 -11.48 4.63 -22.27
N THR A 113 -10.49 4.20 -23.04
CA THR A 113 -10.45 2.86 -23.63
C THR A 113 -9.37 1.98 -23.01
N VAL A 114 -9.45 0.67 -23.26
CA VAL A 114 -8.40 -0.29 -22.89
C VAL A 114 -7.06 0.06 -23.55
N ARG A 115 -7.09 0.61 -24.77
CA ARG A 115 -5.90 1.05 -25.49
C ARG A 115 -5.21 2.21 -24.77
N ASP A 116 -5.98 3.21 -24.34
CA ASP A 116 -5.44 4.36 -23.60
C ASP A 116 -4.74 3.93 -22.31
N VAL A 117 -5.32 3.00 -21.56
CA VAL A 117 -4.71 2.47 -20.34
C VAL A 117 -3.43 1.70 -20.65
N ARG A 118 -3.40 0.92 -21.74
CA ARG A 118 -2.19 0.18 -22.15
C ARG A 118 -1.06 1.12 -22.58
N GLU A 119 -1.37 2.11 -23.43
CA GLU A 119 -0.42 3.14 -23.88
C GLU A 119 0.11 3.95 -22.70
N TRP A 120 -0.75 4.32 -21.76
CA TRP A 120 -0.35 5.00 -20.53
C TRP A 120 0.63 4.16 -19.71
N LEU A 121 0.37 2.87 -19.48
CA LEU A 121 1.26 2.01 -18.70
C LEU A 121 2.61 1.79 -19.37
N THR A 122 2.63 1.62 -20.70
CA THR A 122 3.86 1.53 -21.48
C THR A 122 4.67 2.82 -21.36
N LYS A 123 4.03 3.98 -21.57
CA LYS A 123 4.66 5.29 -21.44
C LYS A 123 5.19 5.54 -20.02
N LEU A 124 4.41 5.19 -19.00
CA LEU A 124 4.82 5.35 -17.60
C LEU A 124 6.11 4.57 -17.32
N GLY A 125 6.26 3.38 -17.90
CA GLY A 125 7.47 2.55 -17.76
C GLY A 125 8.72 3.08 -18.46
N SER A 126 8.59 4.01 -19.40
CA SER A 126 9.70 4.57 -20.19
C SER A 126 9.96 6.06 -19.93
N VAL A 127 9.16 6.70 -19.06
CA VAL A 127 9.30 8.12 -18.74
C VAL A 127 10.06 8.31 -17.44
N CYS A 128 11.15 9.06 -17.50
CA CYS A 128 11.93 9.44 -16.33
C CYS A 128 11.08 10.31 -15.39
N GLN A 129 10.89 9.86 -14.15
CA GLN A 129 10.08 10.54 -13.13
C GLN A 129 10.76 11.75 -12.50
N CYS A 130 12.05 11.93 -12.76
CA CYS A 130 12.75 13.16 -12.43
C CYS A 130 12.34 14.27 -13.39
N CYS A 131 12.44 14.00 -14.69
CA CYS A 131 12.10 14.93 -15.76
C CYS A 131 10.61 15.24 -15.80
N ALA A 132 9.76 14.21 -15.80
CA ALA A 132 8.30 14.38 -15.91
C ALA A 132 7.67 15.17 -14.75
N GLN A 133 8.35 15.25 -13.61
CA GLN A 133 7.87 15.95 -12.41
C GLN A 133 8.65 17.24 -12.13
N GLY A 134 9.60 17.62 -13.00
CA GLY A 134 10.49 18.76 -12.83
C GLY A 134 11.29 18.71 -11.53
N LYS A 135 11.67 17.51 -11.07
CA LYS A 135 12.36 17.35 -9.76
C LYS A 135 13.74 17.97 -9.77
N ASP A 136 14.44 17.86 -10.89
CA ASP A 136 15.81 18.35 -11.00
C ASP A 136 15.85 19.87 -11.14
N GLU A 137 14.95 20.45 -11.93
CA GLU A 137 14.80 21.90 -12.07
C GLU A 137 14.55 22.60 -10.73
N LYS A 138 13.79 21.94 -9.85
CA LYS A 138 13.51 22.39 -8.48
C LYS A 138 14.70 22.27 -7.52
N ARG A 139 15.79 21.58 -7.91
CA ARG A 139 17.01 21.50 -7.09
C ARG A 139 17.79 22.82 -7.22
N ALA A 140 18.50 23.17 -6.16
CA ALA A 140 19.53 24.21 -6.20
C ALA A 140 20.51 23.92 -7.35
N ALA A 141 21.00 24.96 -8.02
CA ALA A 141 21.80 24.84 -9.24
C ALA A 141 22.96 23.83 -9.10
N ALA A 142 23.70 23.88 -8.00
CA ALA A 142 24.81 22.97 -7.70
C ALA A 142 24.43 21.48 -7.51
N ARG A 143 23.13 21.16 -7.39
CA ARG A 143 22.63 19.78 -7.19
C ARG A 143 21.82 19.25 -8.39
N ARG A 144 21.72 20.03 -9.46
CA ARG A 144 21.09 19.62 -10.72
C ARG A 144 21.97 18.58 -11.41
N LYS A 145 21.35 17.51 -11.90
CA LYS A 145 22.06 16.34 -12.46
C LYS A 145 21.19 15.49 -13.39
N CYS A 146 20.10 16.07 -13.89
CA CYS A 146 19.13 15.40 -14.74
C CYS A 146 18.70 16.32 -15.90
N CYS A 147 17.39 16.51 -16.09
CA CYS A 147 16.82 17.30 -17.18
C CYS A 147 17.33 18.75 -17.21
N ALA A 148 17.67 19.32 -16.06
CA ALA A 148 18.14 20.70 -15.99
C ALA A 148 19.57 20.90 -16.52
N VAL A 149 20.33 19.81 -16.72
CA VAL A 149 21.68 19.83 -17.32
C VAL A 149 21.75 19.05 -18.64
N GLY A 150 20.60 18.61 -19.17
CA GLY A 150 20.51 17.88 -20.44
C GLY A 150 20.85 16.38 -20.38
N ASP A 151 21.23 15.85 -19.20
CA ASP A 151 21.63 14.45 -19.02
C ASP A 151 20.60 13.69 -18.19
N CYS A 152 19.80 12.79 -18.77
CA CYS A 152 18.67 12.18 -18.06
C CYS A 152 19.12 11.12 -17.05
N CYS A 153 18.66 11.19 -15.80
CA CYS A 153 18.98 10.19 -14.77
C CYS A 153 18.22 8.86 -14.92
N GLU A 154 17.43 8.69 -15.98
CA GLU A 154 16.68 7.47 -16.30
C GLU A 154 15.92 6.87 -15.11
N SER A 155 15.41 7.74 -14.23
CA SER A 155 14.70 7.31 -13.02
C SER A 155 13.28 6.89 -13.37
N TYR A 156 13.16 5.72 -13.99
CA TYR A 156 11.90 5.11 -14.37
C TYR A 156 11.18 4.56 -13.13
N PRO A 157 9.82 4.59 -13.11
CA PRO A 157 9.08 4.04 -11.99
C PRO A 157 9.23 2.52 -11.95
N SER A 158 9.41 1.97 -10.75
CA SER A 158 9.49 0.52 -10.58
C SER A 158 8.19 -0.17 -11.06
N ARG A 159 8.28 -1.44 -11.48
CA ARG A 159 7.10 -2.26 -11.83
C ARG A 159 6.01 -2.26 -10.76
N ARG A 160 6.39 -2.15 -9.48
CA ARG A 160 5.43 -2.04 -8.37
C ARG A 160 4.67 -0.72 -8.38
N VAL A 161 5.31 0.39 -8.72
CA VAL A 161 4.64 1.70 -8.87
C VAL A 161 3.69 1.68 -10.06
N ILE A 162 4.10 1.09 -11.18
CA ILE A 162 3.23 0.92 -12.37
C ILE A 162 1.98 0.10 -12.01
N GLN A 163 2.18 -1.06 -11.36
CA GLN A 163 1.09 -1.91 -10.90
C GLN A 163 0.17 -1.17 -9.91
N ALA A 164 0.73 -0.46 -8.92
CA ALA A 164 -0.06 0.28 -7.93
C ALA A 164 -0.84 1.45 -8.55
N SER A 165 -0.26 2.14 -9.55
CA SER A 165 -0.96 3.19 -10.29
C SER A 165 -2.14 2.63 -11.09
N ARG A 166 -1.96 1.47 -11.73
CA ARG A 166 -3.04 0.74 -12.40
C ARG A 166 -4.13 0.32 -11.40
N ASP A 167 -3.74 -0.20 -10.24
CA ASP A 167 -4.69 -0.64 -9.21
C ASP A 167 -5.49 0.54 -8.63
N ALA A 168 -4.86 1.72 -8.47
CA ALA A 168 -5.54 2.95 -8.11
C ALA A 168 -6.57 3.37 -9.17
N LEU A 169 -6.19 3.38 -10.46
CA LEU A 169 -7.14 3.66 -11.54
C LEU A 169 -8.27 2.62 -11.58
N ARG A 170 -7.95 1.33 -11.41
CA ARG A 170 -8.95 0.27 -11.35
C ARG A 170 -9.92 0.49 -10.19
N ALA A 171 -9.44 0.83 -8.99
CA ALA A 171 -10.30 1.12 -7.86
C ALA A 171 -11.22 2.31 -8.16
N ALA A 172 -10.68 3.43 -8.64
CA ALA A 172 -11.47 4.61 -9.01
C ALA A 172 -12.56 4.28 -10.04
N LEU A 173 -12.21 3.59 -11.13
CA LEU A 173 -13.18 3.21 -12.16
C LEU A 173 -14.19 2.16 -11.69
N THR A 174 -13.87 1.35 -10.67
CA THR A 174 -14.88 0.50 -10.03
C THR A 174 -15.93 1.35 -9.32
N HIS A 175 -15.53 2.38 -8.57
CA HIS A 175 -16.49 3.31 -7.97
C HIS A 175 -17.31 4.06 -9.03
N ALA A 176 -16.70 4.47 -10.15
CA ALA A 176 -17.43 5.10 -11.26
C ALA A 176 -18.49 4.18 -11.88
N VAL A 177 -18.26 2.86 -11.89
CA VAL A 177 -19.27 1.87 -12.30
C VAL A 177 -20.35 1.73 -11.24
N THR A 178 -19.99 1.66 -9.96
CA THR A 178 -20.93 1.57 -8.84
C THR A 178 -21.87 2.78 -8.76
N GLU A 179 -21.38 3.97 -9.11
CA GLU A 179 -22.17 5.21 -9.20
C GLU A 179 -22.81 5.43 -10.58
N GLU A 180 -22.76 4.42 -11.46
CA GLU A 180 -23.42 4.43 -12.77
C GLU A 180 -22.95 5.56 -13.72
N GLU A 181 -21.75 6.12 -13.49
CA GLU A 181 -21.15 7.11 -14.40
C GLU A 181 -20.60 6.48 -15.68
N ILE A 182 -20.20 5.20 -15.61
CA ILE A 182 -19.73 4.41 -16.75
C ILE A 182 -20.22 2.95 -16.66
N GLY A 183 -20.45 2.31 -17.81
CA GLY A 183 -20.93 0.92 -17.85
C GLY A 183 -19.86 -0.16 -17.67
N LYS A 184 -18.56 0.18 -17.72
CA LYS A 184 -17.48 -0.80 -17.55
C LYS A 184 -16.19 -0.19 -17.02
N ASN A 185 -15.47 -0.97 -16.22
CA ASN A 185 -14.12 -0.62 -15.77
C ASN A 185 -13.08 -1.07 -16.81
N VAL A 186 -12.54 -0.16 -17.61
CA VAL A 186 -11.54 -0.49 -18.63
C VAL A 186 -10.16 -0.84 -18.05
N ALA A 187 -9.84 -0.38 -16.84
CA ALA A 187 -8.56 -0.68 -16.20
C ALA A 187 -8.49 -2.10 -15.62
N SER A 188 -9.65 -2.74 -15.34
CA SER A 188 -9.70 -4.14 -14.92
C SER A 188 -9.29 -5.11 -16.04
N LEU A 189 -9.48 -4.70 -17.31
CA LEU A 189 -9.18 -5.50 -18.50
C LEU A 189 -7.69 -5.48 -18.87
N VAL A 190 -6.90 -4.56 -18.30
CA VAL A 190 -5.47 -4.47 -18.56
C VAL A 190 -4.68 -5.23 -17.50
N LYS A 191 -3.92 -6.24 -17.95
CA LYS A 191 -3.03 -7.02 -17.09
C LYS A 191 -1.65 -6.38 -17.04
N VAL A 192 -1.09 -6.26 -15.83
CA VAL A 192 0.30 -5.84 -15.61
C VAL A 192 1.06 -7.05 -15.07
N PRO A 193 2.25 -7.38 -15.59
CA PRO A 193 3.06 -8.48 -15.08
C PRO A 193 3.35 -8.29 -13.59
N LYS A 194 3.09 -9.34 -12.78
CA LYS A 194 3.40 -9.29 -11.36
C LYS A 194 4.92 -9.12 -11.18
N PRO A 195 5.39 -8.11 -10.42
CA PRO A 195 6.80 -7.98 -10.15
C PRO A 195 7.30 -9.21 -9.40
N ARG A 196 8.44 -9.77 -9.82
CA ARG A 196 9.10 -10.84 -9.06
C ARG A 196 9.40 -10.34 -7.65
N ARG A 197 8.95 -11.09 -6.64
CA ARG A 197 9.31 -10.81 -5.25
C ARG A 197 10.79 -11.17 -5.07
N ARG A 198 11.60 -10.22 -4.59
CA ARG A 198 12.96 -10.53 -4.16
C ARG A 198 12.88 -11.26 -2.83
N ARG A 199 13.39 -12.49 -2.77
CA ARG A 199 13.55 -13.21 -1.50
C ARG A 199 14.69 -12.54 -0.72
N ILE A 200 14.41 -12.17 0.53
CA ILE A 200 15.41 -11.58 1.43
C ILE A 200 15.67 -12.62 2.50
N LYS A 201 16.90 -13.13 2.57
CA LYS A 201 17.28 -14.06 3.62
C LYS A 201 17.14 -13.38 4.99
N PRO A 202 16.36 -13.96 5.93
CA PRO A 202 16.27 -13.44 7.30
C PRO A 202 17.63 -13.49 8.01
N TRP A 203 17.73 -12.86 9.18
CA TRP A 203 18.90 -13.10 10.04
C TRP A 203 18.82 -14.47 10.71
N SER A 204 19.98 -15.07 10.98
CA SER A 204 20.09 -16.25 11.84
C SER A 204 19.93 -15.89 13.33
N VAL A 205 19.81 -16.89 14.20
CA VAL A 205 19.82 -16.71 15.66
C VAL A 205 21.09 -15.98 16.10
N ALA A 206 22.25 -16.37 15.54
CA ALA A 206 23.54 -15.76 15.85
C ALA A 206 23.61 -14.29 15.40
N GLU A 207 23.17 -13.98 14.17
CA GLU A 207 23.14 -12.60 13.66
C GLU A 207 22.20 -11.71 14.52
N ALA A 208 21.01 -12.21 14.88
CA ALA A 208 20.07 -11.49 15.74
C ALA A 208 20.60 -11.29 17.16
N GLY A 209 21.27 -12.31 17.73
CA GLY A 209 21.91 -12.23 19.04
C GLY A 209 23.06 -11.23 19.06
N GLN A 210 23.93 -11.26 18.05
CA GLN A 210 25.02 -10.30 17.88
C GLN A 210 24.50 -8.86 17.76
N PHE A 211 23.41 -8.64 17.03
CA PHE A 211 22.78 -7.33 16.93
C PHE A 211 22.33 -6.79 18.29
N LEU A 212 21.65 -7.63 19.09
CA LEU A 212 21.17 -7.25 20.41
C LEU A 212 22.33 -7.04 21.40
N ALA A 213 23.36 -7.88 21.35
CA ALA A 213 24.54 -7.74 22.20
C ALA A 213 25.30 -6.43 21.92
N ASP A 214 25.55 -6.09 20.65
CA ASP A 214 26.19 -4.81 20.27
C ASP A 214 25.32 -3.60 20.68
N ALA A 215 24.00 -3.70 20.52
CA ALA A 215 23.09 -2.63 20.93
C ALA A 215 23.09 -2.40 22.44
N ALA A 216 23.11 -3.48 23.24
CA ALA A 216 23.20 -3.40 24.69
C ALA A 216 24.54 -2.84 25.18
N ALA A 217 25.66 -3.30 24.62
CA ALA A 217 27.01 -2.86 24.99
C ALA A 217 27.25 -1.36 24.74
N ARG A 218 26.48 -0.75 23.83
CA ARG A 218 26.57 0.67 23.47
C ARG A 218 25.50 1.55 24.13
N ASP A 219 24.79 1.02 25.12
CA ASP A 219 23.68 1.70 25.81
C ASP A 219 22.69 2.35 24.83
N ASP A 220 22.26 1.60 23.80
CA ASP A 220 21.35 2.13 22.79
C ASP A 220 19.98 2.45 23.39
N HIS A 221 19.54 3.70 23.31
CA HIS A 221 18.21 4.13 23.80
C HIS A 221 17.05 3.39 23.09
N LEU A 222 17.32 2.81 21.91
CA LEU A 222 16.36 2.01 21.15
C LEU A 222 16.52 0.49 21.36
N PHE A 223 17.36 0.06 22.30
CA PHE A 223 17.58 -1.37 22.59
C PHE A 223 16.27 -2.14 22.82
N ALA A 224 15.35 -1.60 23.61
CA ALA A 224 14.05 -2.23 23.83
C ALA A 224 13.22 -2.36 22.55
N ALA A 225 13.28 -1.37 21.64
CA ALA A 225 12.60 -1.46 20.35
C ALA A 225 13.17 -2.62 19.51
N TRP A 226 14.49 -2.80 19.53
CA TRP A 226 15.18 -3.89 18.83
C TRP A 226 14.82 -5.27 19.36
N VAL A 227 14.74 -5.42 20.68
CA VAL A 227 14.27 -6.64 21.31
C VAL A 227 12.85 -6.95 20.81
N LEU A 228 11.92 -6.01 20.95
CA LEU A 228 10.51 -6.23 20.58
C LEU A 228 10.30 -6.59 19.10
N VAL A 229 11.03 -5.97 18.16
CA VAL A 229 10.89 -6.30 16.73
C VAL A 229 11.48 -7.65 16.35
N LEU A 230 12.42 -8.19 17.13
CA LEU A 230 13.07 -9.48 16.88
C LEU A 230 12.42 -10.64 17.64
N THR A 231 11.90 -10.40 18.85
CA THR A 231 11.30 -11.45 19.69
C THR A 231 9.79 -11.59 19.49
N LEU A 232 9.08 -10.46 19.35
CA LEU A 232 7.62 -10.43 19.16
C LEU A 232 7.23 -10.04 17.73
N GLY A 233 8.23 -9.77 16.89
CA GLY A 233 8.02 -9.47 15.48
C GLY A 233 7.25 -8.18 15.21
N LEU A 234 7.12 -7.25 16.17
CA LEU A 234 6.25 -6.07 16.03
C LEU A 234 6.55 -5.22 14.78
N ARG A 235 5.51 -4.66 14.14
CA ARG A 235 5.65 -3.72 13.01
C ARG A 235 6.28 -2.45 13.53
N ARG A 236 7.05 -1.77 12.67
CA ARG A 236 7.64 -0.46 12.96
C ARG A 236 6.64 0.54 13.56
N GLY A 237 5.42 0.61 13.00
CA GLY A 237 4.38 1.51 13.51
C GLY A 237 3.88 1.09 14.88
N GLU A 238 3.66 -0.21 15.10
CA GLU A 238 3.23 -0.79 16.38
C GLU A 238 4.24 -0.45 17.48
N VAL A 239 5.54 -0.72 17.27
CA VAL A 239 6.58 -0.42 18.27
C VAL A 239 6.59 1.05 18.64
N LEU A 240 6.57 1.95 17.65
CA LEU A 240 6.59 3.38 17.91
C LEU A 240 5.30 3.90 18.54
N GLY A 241 4.18 3.19 18.37
CA GLY A 241 2.89 3.55 18.94
C GLY A 241 2.63 3.01 20.35
N LEU A 242 3.52 2.17 20.88
CA LEU A 242 3.37 1.64 22.23
C LEU A 242 3.36 2.76 23.28
N THR A 243 2.40 2.67 24.19
CA THR A 243 2.32 3.53 25.37
C THR A 243 2.68 2.73 26.62
N TRP A 244 3.08 3.42 27.69
CA TRP A 244 3.33 2.75 28.97
C TRP A 244 2.07 2.10 29.57
N LYS A 245 0.87 2.59 29.20
CA LYS A 245 -0.40 2.00 29.64
C LYS A 245 -0.68 0.67 28.96
N SER A 246 -0.12 0.44 27.78
CA SER A 246 -0.31 -0.80 27.04
C SER A 246 0.56 -1.95 27.57
N ILE A 247 1.30 -1.76 28.66
CA ILE A 247 2.22 -2.75 29.23
C ILE A 247 1.84 -3.05 30.68
N ASP A 248 1.48 -4.30 30.95
CA ASP A 248 1.36 -4.83 32.30
C ASP A 248 2.68 -5.53 32.68
N PHE A 249 3.44 -4.90 33.59
CA PHE A 249 4.72 -5.45 34.05
C PHE A 249 4.58 -6.57 35.08
N GLU A 250 3.43 -6.67 35.75
CA GLU A 250 3.16 -7.67 36.78
C GLU A 250 2.65 -8.95 36.13
N ALA A 251 1.64 -8.84 35.26
CA ALA A 251 1.14 -9.97 34.48
C ALA A 251 2.10 -10.39 33.35
N GLY A 252 3.01 -9.48 32.95
CA GLY A 252 3.92 -9.73 31.84
C GLY A 252 3.20 -9.72 30.50
N GLU A 253 2.30 -8.76 30.29
CA GLU A 253 1.42 -8.69 29.13
C GLU A 253 1.65 -7.38 28.34
N LEU A 254 1.55 -7.48 27.02
CA LEU A 254 1.65 -6.36 26.10
C LEU A 254 0.40 -6.28 25.22
N TYR A 255 -0.30 -5.17 25.34
CA TYR A 255 -1.40 -4.78 24.47
C TYR A 255 -0.81 -3.93 23.34
N VAL A 256 -1.12 -4.28 22.09
CA VAL A 256 -0.61 -3.56 20.92
C VAL A 256 -1.78 -2.96 20.18
N ASP A 257 -2.33 -1.94 20.83
CA ASP A 257 -3.56 -1.23 20.52
C ASP A 257 -3.35 -0.02 19.61
N HIS A 258 -2.14 0.56 19.61
CA HIS A 258 -1.82 1.76 18.84
C HIS A 258 -0.62 1.57 17.91
N GLN A 259 -0.55 2.43 16.89
CA GLN A 259 0.56 2.52 15.96
C GLN A 259 0.84 3.97 15.57
N ILE A 260 2.11 4.27 15.31
CA ILE A 260 2.53 5.51 14.66
C ILE A 260 2.62 5.33 13.15
N GLN A 261 2.00 6.25 12.42
CA GLN A 261 2.08 6.34 10.96
C GLN A 261 2.43 7.75 10.50
N ARG A 262 3.20 7.84 9.40
CA ARG A 262 3.46 9.10 8.70
C ARG A 262 2.47 9.24 7.54
N ALA A 263 1.52 10.16 7.68
CA ALA A 263 0.57 10.51 6.63
C ALA A 263 0.87 11.92 6.11
N GLY A 264 1.53 12.01 4.94
CA GLY A 264 1.95 13.29 4.38
C GLY A 264 2.92 14.02 5.30
N ARG A 265 2.50 15.17 5.83
CA ARG A 265 3.30 16.01 6.74
C ARG A 265 3.06 15.74 8.23
N GLN A 266 2.14 14.85 8.57
CA GLN A 266 1.72 14.59 9.94
C GLN A 266 2.17 13.21 10.42
N ILE A 267 2.58 13.15 11.68
CA ILE A 267 2.75 11.90 12.42
C ILE A 267 1.44 11.67 13.17
N LEU A 268 0.82 10.52 12.96
CA LEU A 268 -0.44 10.14 13.57
C LEU A 268 -0.20 8.98 14.53
N HIS A 269 -0.65 9.14 15.78
CA HIS A 269 -0.82 8.04 16.73
C HIS A 269 -2.28 7.59 16.63
N ARG A 270 -2.52 6.35 16.20
CA ARG A 270 -3.86 5.83 15.95
C ARG A 270 -3.96 4.38 16.39
N GLU A 271 -5.18 3.96 16.68
CA GLU A 271 -5.50 2.58 16.96
C GLU A 271 -5.12 1.64 15.80
N THR A 272 -4.79 0.41 16.15
CA THR A 272 -4.57 -0.68 15.20
C THR A 272 -5.89 -1.10 14.54
N LYS A 273 -5.78 -1.61 13.32
CA LYS A 273 -6.90 -1.68 12.37
C LYS A 273 -7.77 -2.95 12.53
N THR A 274 -7.53 -3.78 13.53
CA THR A 274 -7.99 -5.19 13.59
C THR A 274 -8.43 -5.55 15.00
N GLU A 275 -9.58 -6.20 15.17
CA GLU A 275 -10.05 -6.75 16.46
C GLU A 275 -9.02 -7.70 17.12
N ASP A 276 -8.21 -8.42 16.32
CA ASP A 276 -7.04 -9.20 16.79
C ASP A 276 -5.94 -8.37 17.52
N SER A 277 -6.12 -7.05 17.67
CA SER A 277 -5.25 -6.21 18.49
C SER A 277 -5.63 -6.10 19.95
N ASP A 278 -6.81 -6.61 20.31
CA ASP A 278 -7.31 -6.55 21.68
C ASP A 278 -6.73 -7.69 22.53
N ASP A 279 -6.20 -8.73 21.89
CA ASP A 279 -5.48 -9.82 22.54
C ASP A 279 -4.06 -9.39 22.95
N PHE A 280 -3.73 -9.67 24.21
CA PHE A 280 -2.38 -9.43 24.73
C PHE A 280 -1.35 -10.40 24.13
N LEU A 281 -0.11 -9.93 24.05
CA LEU A 281 1.08 -10.73 23.81
C LEU A 281 1.81 -10.97 25.14
N PRO A 282 2.13 -12.22 25.50
CA PRO A 282 2.99 -12.47 26.65
C PRO A 282 4.37 -11.86 26.38
N LEU A 283 4.94 -11.20 27.38
CA LEU A 283 6.26 -10.57 27.34
C LEU A 283 7.31 -11.53 27.92
N PRO A 284 8.20 -12.08 27.08
CA PRO A 284 9.35 -12.83 27.57
C PRO A 284 10.20 -11.98 28.53
N THR A 285 10.90 -12.62 29.46
CA THR A 285 11.76 -11.96 30.45
C THR A 285 12.75 -10.96 29.84
N LEU A 286 13.29 -11.27 28.65
CA LEU A 286 14.17 -10.36 27.92
C LEU A 286 13.46 -9.05 27.53
N CYS A 287 12.20 -9.12 27.10
CA CYS A 287 11.41 -7.94 26.75
C CYS A 287 11.09 -7.10 27.99
N LEU A 288 10.67 -7.74 29.09
CA LEU A 288 10.40 -7.05 30.36
C LEU A 288 11.63 -6.29 30.87
N LYS A 289 12.81 -6.94 30.87
CA LYS A 289 14.07 -6.29 31.26
C LYS A 289 14.40 -5.10 30.37
N ALA A 290 14.32 -5.28 29.05
CA ALA A 290 14.61 -4.20 28.11
C ALA A 290 13.64 -3.01 28.26
N LEU A 291 12.34 -3.28 28.48
CA LEU A 291 11.33 -2.23 28.73
C LEU A 291 11.57 -1.49 30.04
N ARG A 292 11.98 -2.19 31.12
CA ARG A 292 12.37 -1.55 32.39
C ARG A 292 13.58 -0.64 32.21
N MET A 293 14.61 -1.08 31.47
CA MET A 293 15.77 -0.24 31.13
C MET A 293 15.35 1.01 30.36
N ARG A 294 14.48 0.86 29.36
CA ARG A 294 13.96 2.00 28.60
C ARG A 294 13.19 2.98 29.47
N ARG A 295 12.38 2.50 30.42
CA ARG A 295 11.64 3.34 31.37
C ARG A 295 12.60 4.19 32.21
N ALA A 296 13.67 3.59 32.73
CA ALA A 296 14.70 4.29 33.48
C ALA A 296 15.42 5.37 32.64
N GLN A 297 15.83 5.03 31.41
CA GLN A 297 16.43 5.99 30.47
C GLN A 297 15.49 7.17 30.17
N GLN A 298 14.20 6.90 29.93
CA GLN A 298 13.23 7.95 29.63
C GLN A 298 12.97 8.89 30.81
N ILE A 299 13.00 8.38 32.05
CA ILE A 299 12.93 9.22 33.26
C ILE A 299 14.12 10.18 33.29
N GLY A 300 15.32 9.69 32.96
CA GLY A 300 16.51 10.53 32.79
C GLY A 300 16.35 11.58 31.70
N ASP A 301 15.91 11.17 30.49
CA ASP A 301 15.64 12.06 29.36
C ASP A 301 14.65 13.17 29.75
N ARG A 302 13.55 12.81 30.44
CA ARG A 302 12.52 13.74 30.90
C ARG A 302 13.06 14.74 31.93
N LYS A 303 13.86 14.27 32.90
CA LYS A 303 14.49 15.15 33.88
C LYS A 303 15.47 16.12 33.21
N ALA A 304 16.24 15.66 32.23
CA ALA A 304 17.17 16.49 31.47
C ALA A 304 16.47 17.50 30.55
N ALA A 305 15.33 17.15 29.96
CA ALA A 305 14.55 18.03 29.09
C ALA A 305 13.77 19.11 29.86
N GLY A 306 13.37 18.85 31.11
CA GLY A 306 12.60 19.78 31.92
C GLY A 306 11.30 20.21 31.23
N GLU A 307 11.09 21.51 31.10
CA GLU A 307 9.90 22.10 30.45
C GLU A 307 9.83 21.83 28.94
N LEU A 308 10.93 21.43 28.29
CA LEU A 308 10.94 21.08 26.87
C LEU A 308 10.35 19.69 26.59
N TRP A 309 9.98 18.93 27.62
CA TRP A 309 9.40 17.60 27.47
C TRP A 309 7.96 17.66 26.95
N GLN A 310 7.71 17.05 25.79
CA GLN A 310 6.46 17.15 25.02
C GLN A 310 5.86 15.77 24.70
N ASP A 311 5.64 14.94 25.73
CA ASP A 311 4.95 13.65 25.57
C ASP A 311 3.46 13.78 25.95
N VAL A 312 2.60 13.78 24.94
CA VAL A 312 1.14 13.89 25.10
C VAL A 312 0.48 12.51 25.28
N HIS A 313 1.10 11.44 24.78
CA HIS A 313 0.47 10.13 24.66
C HIS A 313 1.03 9.10 25.65
N GLY A 314 2.12 9.42 26.36
CA GLY A 314 2.79 8.48 27.27
C GLY A 314 3.54 7.38 26.51
N LEU A 315 4.21 7.76 25.41
CA LEU A 315 4.89 6.82 24.52
C LEU A 315 6.11 6.18 25.19
N VAL A 316 6.30 4.88 24.92
CA VAL A 316 7.50 4.14 25.35
C VAL A 316 8.75 4.63 24.61
N PHE A 317 8.60 4.89 23.31
CA PHE A 317 9.69 5.31 22.43
C PHE A 317 9.49 6.73 21.94
N THR A 318 10.30 7.62 22.49
CA THR A 318 10.26 9.07 22.25
C THR A 318 11.63 9.59 21.86
N THR A 319 11.69 10.79 21.32
CA THR A 319 12.95 11.55 21.26
C THR A 319 13.37 11.99 22.66
N LYS A 320 14.58 12.53 22.80
CA LYS A 320 15.07 13.11 24.07
C LYS A 320 14.19 14.24 24.63
N TYR A 321 13.25 14.78 23.85
CA TYR A 321 12.31 15.82 24.26
C TYR A 321 10.87 15.28 24.40
N GLY A 322 10.66 13.96 24.45
CA GLY A 322 9.33 13.36 24.64
C GLY A 322 8.46 13.29 23.39
N THR A 323 8.91 13.85 22.26
CA THR A 323 8.13 13.83 21.02
C THR A 323 8.16 12.46 20.33
N PRO A 324 7.14 12.14 19.50
CA PRO A 324 7.12 10.89 18.75
C PRO A 324 8.31 10.74 17.79
N ILE A 325 8.89 9.54 17.71
CA ILE A 325 9.96 9.24 16.76
C ILE A 325 9.36 9.12 15.35
N GLU A 326 9.90 9.87 14.39
CA GLU A 326 9.55 9.73 12.98
C GLU A 326 9.83 8.29 12.49
N PRO A 327 8.83 7.57 11.93
CA PRO A 327 9.01 6.19 11.47
C PRO A 327 10.19 5.98 10.51
N GLY A 328 10.47 6.96 9.64
CA GLY A 328 11.65 6.92 8.78
C GLY A 328 12.98 6.86 9.57
N ASN A 329 13.05 7.50 10.74
CA ASN A 329 14.23 7.53 11.59
C ASN A 329 14.52 6.14 12.15
N LEU A 330 13.51 5.43 12.67
CA LEU A 330 13.71 4.08 13.23
C LEU A 330 14.31 3.12 12.19
N THR A 331 13.85 3.22 10.94
CA THR A 331 14.38 2.41 9.83
C THR A 331 15.85 2.74 9.52
N ARG A 332 16.20 4.03 9.53
CA ARG A 332 17.59 4.48 9.30
C ARG A 332 18.51 4.08 10.45
N MET A 333 18.04 4.21 11.68
CA MET A 333 18.79 3.84 12.89
C MET A 333 19.05 2.34 12.93
N PHE A 334 18.06 1.51 12.60
CA PHE A 334 18.23 0.06 12.48
C PHE A 334 19.32 -0.30 11.47
N ALA A 335 19.25 0.27 10.26
CA ALA A 335 20.25 0.00 9.21
C ALA A 335 21.66 0.51 9.59
N LEU A 336 21.75 1.62 10.32
CA LEU A 336 23.02 2.11 10.85
C LEU A 336 23.59 1.15 11.90
N ARG A 337 22.78 0.71 12.86
CA ARG A 337 23.18 -0.23 13.92
C ARG A 337 23.61 -1.57 13.35
N ALA A 338 22.85 -2.13 12.41
CA ALA A 338 23.20 -3.39 11.75
C ALA A 338 24.59 -3.32 11.11
N ARG A 339 24.89 -2.23 10.40
CA ARG A 339 26.23 -2.02 9.82
C ARG A 339 27.33 -1.86 10.87
N ARG A 340 27.05 -1.16 11.98
CA ARG A 340 28.01 -1.01 13.09
C ARG A 340 28.32 -2.31 13.79
N ALA A 341 27.34 -3.20 13.89
CA ALA A 341 27.51 -4.55 14.41
C ALA A 341 28.20 -5.51 13.41
N GLY A 342 28.60 -5.04 12.22
CA GLY A 342 29.22 -5.87 11.19
C GLY A 342 28.25 -6.84 10.49
N LEU A 343 26.93 -6.60 10.61
CA LEU A 343 25.90 -7.51 10.11
C LEU A 343 25.43 -7.13 8.71
N ARG A 344 24.96 -8.15 8.00
CA ARG A 344 24.27 -7.99 6.71
C ARG A 344 23.02 -7.12 6.87
N GLY A 345 22.89 -6.11 6.03
CA GLY A 345 21.74 -5.22 6.05
C GLY A 345 20.44 -5.91 5.63
N ILE A 346 19.45 -5.93 6.52
CA ILE A 346 18.06 -6.29 6.18
C ILE A 346 17.14 -5.08 6.41
N PRO A 347 16.02 -4.95 5.67
CA PRO A 347 15.02 -3.94 5.99
C PRO A 347 14.39 -4.21 7.36
N LEU A 348 14.15 -3.17 8.17
CA LEU A 348 13.49 -3.32 9.48
C LEU A 348 12.17 -4.10 9.40
N ARG A 349 11.36 -3.90 8.35
CA ARG A 349 10.10 -4.66 8.16
C ARG A 349 10.30 -6.18 8.03
N ASN A 350 11.52 -6.64 7.74
CA ASN A 350 11.87 -8.05 7.62
C ASN A 350 12.36 -8.66 8.94
N THR A 351 12.47 -7.91 10.03
CA THR A 351 12.72 -8.49 11.36
C THR A 351 11.55 -9.38 11.80
N ARG A 352 10.31 -9.10 11.36
CA ARG A 352 9.17 -10.02 11.56
C ARG A 352 9.39 -11.36 10.86
N HIS A 353 9.99 -11.36 9.66
CA HIS A 353 10.36 -12.60 8.98
C HIS A 353 11.50 -13.32 9.72
N THR A 354 12.46 -12.56 10.26
CA THR A 354 13.50 -13.10 11.13
C THR A 354 12.88 -13.78 12.35
N CYS A 355 12.00 -13.10 13.08
CA CYS A 355 11.24 -13.67 14.20
C CYS A 355 10.52 -14.96 13.80
N SER A 356 9.81 -14.96 12.66
CA SER A 356 9.16 -16.17 12.15
C SER A 356 10.14 -17.31 11.91
N SER A 357 11.28 -17.07 11.25
CA SER A 357 12.30 -18.09 11.01
C SER A 357 12.94 -18.61 12.31
N LEU A 358 13.10 -17.75 13.31
CA LEU A 358 13.59 -18.16 14.64
C LEU A 358 12.56 -19.07 15.35
N LEU A 359 11.27 -18.74 15.29
CA LEU A 359 10.21 -19.58 15.86
C LEU A 359 10.13 -20.95 15.17
N VAL A 360 10.34 -20.99 13.84
CA VAL A 360 10.43 -22.24 13.08
C VAL A 360 11.64 -23.06 13.52
N ALA A 361 12.82 -22.45 13.66
CA ALA A 361 14.03 -23.13 14.14
C ALA A 361 13.87 -23.70 15.56
N LEU A 362 13.04 -23.06 16.38
CA LEU A 362 12.64 -23.54 17.71
C LEU A 362 11.49 -24.56 17.68
N LYS A 363 11.08 -25.02 16.49
CA LYS A 363 10.00 -25.99 16.28
C LYS A 363 8.66 -25.57 16.90
N VAL A 364 8.42 -24.26 16.99
CA VAL A 364 7.14 -23.73 17.48
C VAL A 364 6.04 -24.13 16.51
N HIS A 365 4.88 -24.54 17.03
CA HIS A 365 3.75 -24.90 16.18
C HIS A 365 3.25 -23.68 15.36
N PRO A 366 2.90 -23.83 14.05
CA PRO A 366 2.51 -22.71 13.19
C PRO A 366 1.38 -21.85 13.74
N LYS A 367 0.42 -22.45 14.45
CA LYS A 367 -0.70 -21.70 15.05
C LYS A 367 -0.25 -20.79 16.19
N ILE A 368 0.73 -21.22 16.98
CA ILE A 368 1.33 -20.41 18.05
C ILE A 368 2.16 -19.28 17.42
N ALA A 369 2.97 -19.59 16.41
CA ALA A 369 3.73 -18.58 15.67
C ALA A 369 2.81 -17.54 14.99
N GLN A 370 1.66 -17.96 14.43
CA GLN A 370 0.64 -17.05 13.89
C GLN A 370 0.14 -16.06 14.95
N ARG A 371 -0.15 -16.54 16.18
CA ARG A 371 -0.58 -15.71 17.31
C ARG A 371 0.50 -14.72 17.72
N ILE A 372 1.74 -15.18 17.90
CA ILE A 372 2.89 -14.31 18.24
C ILE A 372 3.10 -13.21 17.20
N LEU A 373 3.13 -13.58 15.91
CA LEU A 373 3.41 -12.65 14.81
C LEU A 373 2.22 -11.76 14.43
N ARG A 374 1.02 -12.07 14.94
CA ARG A 374 -0.26 -11.42 14.66
C ARG A 374 -0.54 -11.36 13.17
N HIS A 375 -0.47 -12.53 12.54
CA HIS A 375 -0.86 -12.72 11.15
C HIS A 375 -2.36 -12.99 11.05
N SER A 376 -3.09 -12.11 10.36
CA SER A 376 -4.53 -12.27 10.13
C SER A 376 -4.88 -13.51 9.30
N GLN A 377 -3.92 -14.07 8.56
CA GLN A 377 -4.09 -15.25 7.73
C GLN A 377 -2.94 -16.24 7.98
N ILE A 378 -3.27 -17.49 8.29
CA ILE A 378 -2.27 -18.54 8.58
C ILE A 378 -1.34 -18.82 7.40
N ALA A 379 -1.82 -18.59 6.17
CA ALA A 379 -1.02 -18.72 4.95
C ALA A 379 0.29 -17.90 5.01
N MET A 380 0.28 -16.72 5.65
CA MET A 380 1.48 -15.89 5.80
C MET A 380 2.54 -16.55 6.69
N THR A 381 2.12 -17.28 7.72
CA THR A 381 3.03 -18.05 8.58
C THR A 381 3.52 -19.29 7.85
N MET A 382 2.63 -20.00 7.17
CA MET A 382 2.96 -21.21 6.42
C MET A 382 3.96 -20.97 5.29
N GLU A 383 3.97 -19.79 4.66
CA GLU A 383 5.00 -19.42 3.67
C GLU A 383 6.42 -19.57 4.24
N VAL A 384 6.65 -19.23 5.51
CA VAL A 384 7.97 -19.32 6.15
C VAL A 384 8.30 -20.76 6.56
N TYR A 385 7.31 -21.50 7.06
CA TYR A 385 7.50 -22.91 7.43
C TYR A 385 7.80 -23.79 6.20
N ALA A 386 7.18 -23.48 5.06
CA ALA A 386 7.46 -24.16 3.80
C ALA A 386 8.95 -24.04 3.41
N GLU A 387 9.54 -22.84 3.54
CA GLU A 387 10.97 -22.64 3.25
C GLU A 387 11.88 -23.45 4.18
N ALA A 388 11.56 -23.55 5.48
CA ALA A 388 12.33 -24.37 6.41
C ALA A 388 12.19 -25.87 6.12
N SER A 389 10.98 -26.33 5.76
CA SER A 389 10.78 -27.72 5.36
C SER A 389 11.56 -28.08 4.10
N GLU A 390 11.80 -27.15 3.17
CA GLU A 390 12.69 -27.38 2.01
C GLU A 390 14.15 -27.60 2.44
N GLU A 391 14.62 -26.89 3.47
CA GLU A 391 15.97 -27.09 4.04
C GLU A 391 16.07 -28.43 4.78
N GLU A 392 15.06 -28.78 5.59
CA GLU A 392 14.99 -30.07 6.29
C GLU A 392 14.89 -31.25 5.32
N VAL A 393 14.10 -31.13 4.25
CA VAL A 393 14.00 -32.14 3.18
C VAL A 393 15.34 -32.29 2.48
N ARG A 394 16.05 -31.19 2.19
CA ARG A 394 17.38 -31.25 1.58
C ARG A 394 18.39 -31.96 2.49
N ASP A 395 18.39 -31.63 3.79
CA ASP A 395 19.25 -32.28 4.79
C ASP A 395 18.93 -33.78 4.94
N ALA A 396 17.65 -34.15 4.97
CA ALA A 396 17.20 -35.54 5.03
C ALA A 396 17.59 -36.34 3.78
N ILE A 397 17.44 -35.76 2.59
CA ILE A 397 17.89 -36.38 1.33
C ILE A 397 19.42 -36.50 1.31
N GLY A 398 20.15 -35.50 1.80
CA GLY A 398 21.62 -35.55 1.93
C GLY A 398 22.06 -36.70 2.83
N LYS A 399 21.50 -36.80 4.04
CA LYS A 399 21.76 -37.92 4.96
C LYS A 399 21.41 -39.28 4.37
N LEU A 400 20.33 -39.36 3.59
CA LEU A 400 19.95 -40.59 2.89
C LEU A 400 20.96 -40.95 1.80
N SER A 401 21.45 -39.96 1.03
CA SER A 401 22.53 -40.14 0.04
C SER A 401 23.81 -40.66 0.69
N ASP A 402 24.22 -40.06 1.82
CA ASP A 402 25.40 -40.46 2.57
C ASP A 402 25.24 -41.90 3.12
N ALA A 403 24.06 -42.23 3.65
CA ALA A 403 23.74 -43.55 4.18
C ALA A 403 23.67 -44.65 3.09
N MET A 404 23.33 -44.29 1.86
CA MET A 404 23.29 -45.20 0.71
C MET A 404 24.65 -45.35 -0.01
N GLY A 405 25.75 -44.91 0.62
CA GLY A 405 27.10 -45.08 0.08
C GLY A 405 27.47 -44.07 -1.01
N GLY A 406 26.76 -42.93 -1.09
CA GLY A 406 27.15 -41.81 -1.93
C GLY A 406 28.36 -41.07 -1.36
N THR A 407 29.52 -41.72 -1.30
CA THR A 407 30.79 -41.00 -1.17
C THR A 407 31.06 -40.32 -2.51
N GLY A 408 31.04 -39.00 -2.53
CA GLY A 408 31.59 -38.21 -3.64
C GLY A 408 33.07 -38.46 -3.88
#